data_AF-A0A6C0JDZ3-F1
#
_entry.id   AF-A0A6C0JDZ3-F1
#
_cell.length_a   1.000
_cell.length_b   1.000
_cell.length_c   1.000
_cell.angle_alpha   90.00
_cell.angle_beta   90.00
_cell.angle_gamma   90.00
#
_symmetry.space_group_name_H-M   'P 1'
#
loop_
_entity.id
_entity.type
_entity.pdbx_description
1 polymer ?
#
loop_
_entity_poly.entity_id
_entity_poly.type
_entity_poly.pdbx_seq_one_letter_code
_entity_poly.pdbx_strand_id
1 'polypeptide(L)'
;MGVPSFFRWLQLKYPSVIEQCKSGNPTKFDNLYIDLNGIIHPCSHPEGQPPPESENEIMDAICKSIDKLVNIVRPRKLIYLAIDGVAPRAKMNQQRARRFRTSKLAKEKLEDISHIKSKLKKKGIIINTQKKYQFDSNSITPGTIFMDRLSKNMQKYIKSRLQHHRLWKNVIVILSDSSVPGEGEHKIVQFIRDQKSKKNYNPDIHHVLYGADADLIMLGLSTHEKLFTIIREEFNPDRIAYCEICNQAGHKLNNCVGVRDKTNKNYKPSEVKYLWVKLYILRKYLKNELHINNISFDYKFERSLDDWIFLCFFVGNDFLPHLPSLSIQEGAIDMLVDIYKRDIKQNNEYLTNNGKANTKQIKSIMCELGKKEDDIFKQRFFKSKNEHDIIQFHKKNYQNRYYLEKFNDQSLKLRTNVVDHYINGLCWVLKYYFKGCPSWNWYFPYHYAPFASDFSYAKRVRCNFNKNTVPFKPFEQLVSTLPPAGSHLLPKVIGDLMINPNSPIIDYYPNNFKIDLNGKKYEWQGVTLLPFIDEERVKQALQNVDSLLTESEIKRNISGTEIIYTF
;
A
#
# COMPACT_ATOMS: atom_id res chain seq x y z
N MET A 1 -6.66 2.81 -8.37
CA MET A 1 -5.34 2.62 -9.02
C MET A 1 -4.70 1.42 -8.38
N GLY A 2 -4.01 0.63 -9.17
CA GLY A 2 -3.09 -0.35 -8.64
C GLY A 2 -1.70 -0.06 -9.18
N VAL A 3 -0.71 -0.59 -8.48
CA VAL A 3 0.68 -0.69 -8.93
C VAL A 3 0.78 -0.99 -10.44
N PRO A 4 0.08 -2.00 -11.01
CA PRO A 4 0.23 -2.33 -12.42
C PRO A 4 -0.23 -1.21 -13.36
N SER A 5 -1.26 -0.45 -13.00
CA SER A 5 -1.80 0.61 -13.87
C SER A 5 -0.88 1.83 -13.93
N PHE A 6 -0.34 2.26 -12.78
CA PHE A 6 0.58 3.40 -12.74
C PHE A 6 1.91 3.07 -13.42
N PHE A 7 2.49 1.91 -13.10
CA PHE A 7 3.75 1.48 -13.74
C PHE A 7 3.61 1.29 -15.24
N ARG A 8 2.50 0.71 -15.72
CA ARG A 8 2.24 0.61 -17.17
C ARG A 8 2.14 1.98 -17.83
N TRP A 9 1.42 2.93 -17.22
CA TRP A 9 1.35 4.31 -17.71
C TRP A 9 2.74 4.96 -17.77
N LEU A 10 3.53 4.82 -16.70
CA LEU A 10 4.89 5.34 -16.62
C LEU A 10 5.80 4.75 -17.70
N GLN A 11 5.73 3.43 -17.92
CA GLN A 11 6.52 2.73 -18.93
C GLN A 11 6.20 3.18 -20.35
N LEU A 12 4.91 3.39 -20.65
CA LEU A 12 4.47 3.85 -21.96
C LEU A 12 4.84 5.32 -22.20
N LYS A 13 4.68 6.17 -21.18
CA LYS A 13 4.92 7.61 -21.31
C LYS A 13 6.40 8.00 -21.24
N TYR A 14 7.18 7.33 -20.39
CA TYR A 14 8.59 7.63 -20.15
C TYR A 14 9.45 6.34 -20.23
N PRO A 15 9.63 5.76 -21.43
CA PRO A 15 10.23 4.43 -21.60
C PRO A 15 11.64 4.31 -21.00
N SER A 16 12.45 5.37 -21.06
CA SER A 16 13.83 5.38 -20.55
C SER A 16 13.95 5.35 -19.01
N VAL A 17 12.84 5.55 -18.29
CA VAL A 17 12.81 5.52 -16.82
C VAL A 17 12.97 4.09 -16.31
N ILE A 18 12.46 3.10 -17.03
CA ILE A 18 12.47 1.70 -16.61
C ILE A 18 13.53 0.93 -17.41
N GLU A 19 14.37 0.17 -16.72
CA GLU A 19 15.41 -0.66 -17.34
C GLU A 19 15.53 -2.00 -16.62
N GLN A 20 15.73 -3.09 -17.37
CA GLN A 20 16.00 -4.39 -16.75
C GLN A 20 17.38 -4.43 -16.09
N CYS A 21 17.47 -5.00 -14.89
CA CYS A 21 18.73 -5.22 -14.20
C CYS A 21 19.58 -6.26 -14.96
N LYS A 22 20.80 -5.89 -15.34
CA LYS A 22 21.79 -6.77 -15.97
C LYS A 22 22.92 -7.10 -14.99
N SER A 23 23.52 -8.27 -15.15
CA SER A 23 24.73 -8.67 -14.42
C SER A 23 25.87 -7.71 -14.70
N GLY A 24 26.54 -7.20 -13.65
CA GLY A 24 27.67 -6.28 -13.80
C GLY A 24 27.30 -4.80 -14.02
N ASN A 25 26.15 -4.34 -13.50
CA ASN A 25 25.77 -2.92 -13.57
C ASN A 25 26.94 -2.01 -13.11
N PRO A 26 27.46 -1.11 -13.97
CA PRO A 26 28.58 -0.25 -13.63
C PRO A 26 28.21 0.86 -12.64
N THR A 27 26.91 1.10 -12.42
CA THR A 27 26.41 2.12 -11.51
C THR A 27 26.82 1.78 -10.07
N LYS A 28 27.44 2.74 -9.38
CA LYS A 28 27.84 2.59 -7.98
C LYS A 28 26.75 3.20 -7.09
N PHE A 29 26.16 2.37 -6.22
CA PHE A 29 25.14 2.81 -5.28
C PHE A 29 25.72 2.97 -3.87
N ASP A 30 25.19 3.92 -3.10
CA ASP A 30 25.67 4.20 -1.74
C ASP A 30 24.78 3.57 -0.69
N ASN A 31 23.48 3.82 -0.78
CA ASN A 31 22.50 3.44 0.22
C ASN A 31 21.43 2.54 -0.39
N LEU A 32 21.22 1.37 0.20
CA LEU A 32 20.11 0.47 -0.12
C LEU A 32 19.09 0.52 1.02
N TYR A 33 17.85 0.84 0.68
CA TYR A 33 16.69 0.83 1.57
C TYR A 33 15.77 -0.30 1.13
N ILE A 34 15.32 -1.13 2.07
CA ILE A 34 14.45 -2.27 1.78
C ILE A 34 13.21 -2.16 2.62
N ASP A 35 12.06 -1.96 1.97
CA ASP A 35 10.78 -2.27 2.57
C ASP A 35 10.61 -3.80 2.62
N LEU A 36 10.77 -4.35 3.82
CA LEU A 36 10.75 -5.79 4.05
C LEU A 36 9.35 -6.37 3.89
N ASN A 37 8.26 -5.60 4.02
CA ASN A 37 6.91 -6.12 3.80
C ASN A 37 6.74 -6.57 2.34
N GLY A 38 7.39 -5.89 1.39
CA GLY A 38 7.51 -6.29 -0.01
C GLY A 38 8.33 -7.57 -0.26
N ILE A 39 9.03 -8.11 0.75
CA ILE A 39 9.75 -9.40 0.70
C ILE A 39 9.00 -10.48 1.49
N ILE A 40 8.56 -10.16 2.71
CA ILE A 40 7.90 -11.11 3.63
C ILE A 40 6.66 -11.73 2.96
N HIS A 41 5.83 -10.91 2.30
CA HIS A 41 4.63 -11.39 1.62
C HIS A 41 4.96 -12.43 0.53
N PRO A 42 5.78 -12.12 -0.50
CA PRO A 42 6.20 -13.13 -1.50
C PRO A 42 6.90 -14.36 -0.91
N CYS A 43 7.72 -14.23 0.14
CA CYS A 43 8.38 -15.38 0.76
C CYS A 43 7.42 -16.29 1.54
N SER A 44 6.34 -15.72 2.10
CA SER A 44 5.32 -16.49 2.83
C SER A 44 4.31 -17.21 1.92
N HIS A 45 4.09 -16.70 0.72
CA HIS A 45 3.13 -17.21 -0.25
C HIS A 45 3.66 -17.02 -1.68
N PRO A 46 4.70 -17.77 -2.09
CA PRO A 46 5.39 -17.50 -3.34
C PRO A 46 4.51 -17.86 -4.55
N GLU A 47 4.30 -16.88 -5.44
CA GLU A 47 3.58 -17.11 -6.69
C GLU A 47 4.42 -17.96 -7.66
N GLY A 48 3.84 -19.07 -8.11
CA GLY A 48 4.49 -19.97 -9.05
C GLY A 48 5.60 -20.83 -8.44
N GLN A 49 5.63 -20.97 -7.11
CA GLN A 49 6.47 -21.94 -6.40
C GLN A 49 5.62 -22.69 -5.37
N PRO A 50 6.09 -23.85 -4.86
CA PRO A 50 5.44 -24.52 -3.74
C PRO A 50 5.35 -23.59 -2.51
N PRO A 51 4.27 -23.66 -1.72
CA PRO A 51 4.19 -22.94 -0.45
C PRO A 51 5.28 -23.44 0.52
N PRO A 52 5.75 -22.58 1.44
CA PRO A 52 6.72 -22.98 2.46
C PRO A 52 6.14 -24.10 3.36
N GLU A 53 7.01 -24.98 3.85
CA GLU A 53 6.65 -26.08 4.74
C GLU A 53 6.80 -25.72 6.23
N SER A 54 7.47 -24.61 6.55
CA SER A 54 7.62 -24.12 7.91
C SER A 54 7.89 -22.61 8.00
N GLU A 55 7.73 -22.04 9.19
CA GLU A 55 8.12 -20.66 9.48
C GLU A 55 9.62 -20.42 9.23
N ASN A 56 10.48 -21.43 9.51
CA ASN A 56 11.92 -21.33 9.28
C ASN A 56 12.27 -21.18 7.79
N GLU A 57 11.56 -21.89 6.91
CA GLU A 57 11.75 -21.72 5.46
C GLU A 57 11.39 -20.32 4.98
N ILE A 58 10.36 -19.70 5.58
CA ILE A 58 10.01 -18.30 5.29
C ILE A 58 11.14 -17.38 5.71
N MET A 59 11.71 -17.56 6.93
CA MET A 59 12.84 -16.77 7.41
C MET A 59 14.07 -16.90 6.50
N ASP A 60 14.40 -18.13 6.07
CA ASP A 60 15.51 -18.40 5.16
C ASP A 60 15.27 -17.77 3.78
N ALA A 61 14.05 -17.83 3.26
CA ALA A 61 13.66 -17.21 1.99
C ALA A 61 13.78 -15.67 2.06
N ILE A 62 13.40 -15.05 3.18
CA ILE A 62 13.59 -13.61 3.43
C ILE A 62 15.09 -13.27 3.40
N CYS A 63 15.92 -13.99 4.16
CA CYS A 63 17.39 -13.78 4.19
C CYS A 63 18.01 -13.89 2.79
N LYS A 64 17.65 -14.94 2.02
CA LYS A 64 18.12 -15.14 0.64
C LYS A 64 17.69 -14.01 -0.30
N SER A 65 16.49 -13.47 -0.11
CA SER A 65 15.98 -12.36 -0.92
C SER A 65 16.74 -11.06 -0.64
N ILE A 66 17.04 -10.77 0.63
CA ILE A 66 17.89 -9.64 1.02
C ILE A 66 19.30 -9.81 0.44
N ASP A 67 19.91 -10.99 0.57
CA ASP A 67 21.23 -11.28 -0.02
C ASP A 67 21.22 -11.07 -1.54
N LYS A 68 20.17 -11.49 -2.24
CA LYS A 68 20.02 -11.27 -3.69
C LYS A 68 20.01 -9.78 -4.02
N LEU A 69 19.24 -8.98 -3.28
CA LEU A 69 19.20 -7.53 -3.48
C LEU A 69 20.55 -6.86 -3.20
N VAL A 70 21.22 -7.23 -2.10
CA VAL A 70 22.56 -6.71 -1.78
C VAL A 70 23.58 -7.09 -2.86
N ASN A 71 23.48 -8.28 -3.44
CA ASN A 71 24.36 -8.71 -4.54
C ASN A 71 24.11 -7.95 -5.85
N ILE A 72 22.86 -7.56 -6.13
CA ILE A 72 22.49 -6.75 -7.30
C ILE A 72 22.92 -5.28 -7.10
N VAL A 73 22.60 -4.70 -5.95
CA VAL A 73 22.77 -3.27 -5.67
C VAL A 73 24.21 -2.95 -5.22
N ARG A 74 24.85 -3.82 -4.44
CA ARG A 74 26.20 -3.65 -3.90
C ARG A 74 26.39 -2.28 -3.20
N PRO A 75 25.56 -1.95 -2.19
CA PRO A 75 25.64 -0.67 -1.49
C PRO A 75 27.00 -0.48 -0.83
N ARG A 76 27.52 0.76 -0.84
CA ARG A 76 28.86 1.10 -0.34
C ARG A 76 28.87 1.72 1.06
N LYS A 77 27.73 2.25 1.53
CA LYS A 77 27.65 3.04 2.77
C LYS A 77 26.59 2.53 3.73
N LEU A 78 25.37 2.29 3.25
CA LEU A 78 24.22 1.96 4.12
C LEU A 78 23.36 0.84 3.55
N ILE A 79 22.92 -0.07 4.42
CA ILE A 79 21.74 -0.91 4.24
C ILE A 79 20.73 -0.55 5.33
N TYR A 80 19.53 -0.12 4.94
CA TYR A 80 18.45 0.20 5.85
C TYR A 80 17.30 -0.78 5.62
N LEU A 81 16.98 -1.59 6.63
CA LEU A 81 15.95 -2.61 6.60
C LEU A 81 14.74 -2.11 7.39
N ALA A 82 13.62 -1.87 6.71
CA ALA A 82 12.40 -1.35 7.31
C ALA A 82 11.31 -2.42 7.29
N ILE A 83 10.79 -2.77 8.45
CA ILE A 83 9.59 -3.60 8.60
C ILE A 83 8.43 -2.67 8.97
N ASP A 84 7.23 -2.87 8.44
CA ASP A 84 6.07 -2.07 8.86
C ASP A 84 5.87 -2.14 10.37
N GLY A 85 5.78 -0.97 11.00
CA GLY A 85 5.30 -0.78 12.37
C GLY A 85 3.82 -0.43 12.41
N VAL A 86 3.36 0.07 13.56
CA VAL A 86 1.98 0.57 13.70
C VAL A 86 1.80 1.75 12.73
N ALA A 87 0.78 1.67 11.88
CA ALA A 87 0.47 2.67 10.87
C ALA A 87 -0.54 3.71 11.39
N PRO A 88 -0.64 4.88 10.74
CA PRO A 88 -1.69 5.85 11.05
C PRO A 88 -3.09 5.30 10.79
N ARG A 89 -4.10 5.82 11.51
CA ARG A 89 -5.51 5.40 11.41
C ARG A 89 -6.04 5.43 9.97
N ALA A 90 -5.65 6.43 9.19
CA ALA A 90 -5.97 6.51 7.77
C ALA A 90 -5.58 5.25 6.99
N LYS A 91 -4.37 4.71 7.22
CA LYS A 91 -3.90 3.45 6.61
C LYS A 91 -4.57 2.23 7.24
N MET A 92 -4.80 2.24 8.56
CA MET A 92 -5.40 1.10 9.27
C MET A 92 -6.77 0.72 8.71
N ASN A 93 -7.59 1.69 8.27
CA ASN A 93 -8.88 1.40 7.63
C ASN A 93 -8.71 0.64 6.31
N GLN A 94 -7.72 1.01 5.49
CA GLN A 94 -7.37 0.29 4.26
C GLN A 94 -6.89 -1.13 4.58
N GLN A 95 -6.01 -1.27 5.59
CA GLN A 95 -5.50 -2.57 6.01
C GLN A 95 -6.63 -3.48 6.52
N ARG A 96 -7.56 -2.93 7.31
CA ARG A 96 -8.73 -3.66 7.82
C ARG A 96 -9.61 -4.15 6.69
N ALA A 97 -10.00 -3.28 5.77
CA ALA A 97 -10.80 -3.65 4.61
C ALA A 97 -10.14 -4.79 3.81
N ARG A 98 -8.82 -4.69 3.57
CA ARG A 98 -8.04 -5.71 2.89
C ARG A 98 -8.05 -7.05 3.63
N ARG A 99 -7.78 -7.06 4.94
CA ARG A 99 -7.69 -8.28 5.77
C ARG A 99 -9.03 -9.01 5.91
N PHE A 100 -10.13 -8.28 6.12
CA PHE A 100 -11.48 -8.85 6.12
C PHE A 100 -11.82 -9.50 4.77
N ARG A 101 -11.55 -8.79 3.67
CA ARG A 101 -11.77 -9.31 2.32
C ARG A 101 -10.95 -10.56 2.05
N THR A 102 -9.65 -10.55 2.34
CA THR A 102 -8.78 -11.72 2.16
C THR A 102 -9.27 -12.91 2.99
N SER A 103 -9.76 -12.67 4.22
CA SER A 103 -10.28 -13.75 5.08
C SER A 103 -11.59 -14.34 4.55
N LYS A 104 -12.48 -13.50 4.00
CA LYS A 104 -13.70 -13.97 3.31
C LYS A 104 -13.37 -14.82 2.09
N LEU A 105 -12.49 -14.33 1.21
CA LEU A 105 -12.04 -15.07 0.03
C LEU A 105 -11.31 -16.37 0.39
N ALA A 106 -10.55 -16.39 1.49
CA ALA A 106 -9.91 -17.61 1.99
C ALA A 106 -10.94 -18.64 2.47
N LYS A 107 -12.00 -18.20 3.14
CA LYS A 107 -13.11 -19.08 3.56
C LYS A 107 -13.84 -19.68 2.35
N GLU A 108 -14.24 -18.86 1.38
CA GLU A 108 -14.88 -19.31 0.14
C GLU A 108 -14.00 -20.31 -0.62
N LYS A 109 -12.70 -20.03 -0.72
CA LYS A 109 -11.72 -20.93 -1.33
C LYS A 109 -11.62 -22.27 -0.61
N LEU A 110 -11.70 -22.30 0.72
CA LEU A 110 -11.69 -23.55 1.50
C LEU A 110 -12.97 -24.37 1.27
N GLU A 111 -14.11 -23.72 1.11
CA GLU A 111 -15.38 -24.35 0.75
C GLU A 111 -15.30 -24.97 -0.65
N ASP A 112 -14.77 -24.24 -1.64
CA ASP A 112 -14.52 -24.73 -3.00
C ASP A 112 -13.57 -25.94 -3.02
N ILE A 113 -12.44 -25.85 -2.30
CA ILE A 113 -11.48 -26.96 -2.16
C ILE A 113 -12.19 -28.19 -1.58
N SER A 114 -13.02 -28.02 -0.55
CA SER A 114 -13.73 -29.12 0.11
C SER A 114 -14.75 -29.77 -0.82
N HIS A 115 -15.48 -28.94 -1.58
CA HIS A 115 -16.43 -29.40 -2.59
C HIS A 115 -15.73 -30.23 -3.70
N ILE A 116 -14.64 -29.70 -4.27
CA ILE A 116 -13.89 -30.38 -5.33
C ILE A 116 -13.23 -31.66 -4.79
N LYS A 117 -12.68 -31.65 -3.58
CA LYS A 117 -12.15 -32.87 -2.93
C LYS A 117 -13.23 -33.94 -2.77
N SER A 118 -14.44 -33.57 -2.36
CA SER A 118 -15.58 -34.50 -2.27
C SER A 118 -15.94 -35.08 -3.63
N LYS A 119 -16.01 -34.25 -4.68
CA LYS A 119 -16.29 -34.68 -6.06
C LYS A 119 -15.23 -35.64 -6.61
N LEU A 120 -13.95 -35.39 -6.35
CA LEU A 120 -12.85 -36.25 -6.76
C LEU A 120 -12.87 -37.59 -6.01
N LYS A 121 -13.10 -37.57 -4.69
CA LYS A 121 -13.26 -38.80 -3.88
C LYS A 121 -14.41 -39.67 -4.37
N LYS A 122 -15.57 -39.07 -4.70
CA LYS A 122 -16.72 -39.79 -5.27
C LYS A 122 -16.41 -40.46 -6.62
N LYS A 123 -15.44 -39.94 -7.38
CA LYS A 123 -14.95 -40.53 -8.63
C LYS A 123 -13.83 -41.57 -8.43
N GLY A 124 -13.52 -41.95 -7.19
CA GLY A 124 -12.43 -42.88 -6.88
C GLY A 124 -11.02 -42.31 -7.12
N ILE A 125 -10.88 -41.00 -7.30
CA ILE A 125 -9.59 -40.36 -7.60
C ILE A 125 -8.80 -40.14 -6.31
N ILE A 126 -7.53 -40.55 -6.32
CA ILE A 126 -6.61 -40.36 -5.19
C ILE A 126 -6.25 -38.87 -5.05
N ILE A 127 -6.40 -38.36 -3.84
CA ILE A 127 -6.09 -36.97 -3.47
C ILE A 127 -4.97 -36.98 -2.44
N ASN A 128 -4.04 -36.02 -2.54
CA ASN A 128 -3.06 -35.81 -1.49
C ASN A 128 -3.76 -35.41 -0.18
N THR A 129 -3.56 -36.21 0.88
CA THR A 129 -4.13 -36.03 2.21
C THR A 129 -3.19 -35.36 3.20
N GLN A 130 -1.93 -35.08 2.83
CA GLN A 130 -0.98 -34.42 3.72
C GLN A 130 -1.48 -33.03 4.13
N LYS A 131 -1.55 -32.81 5.45
CA LYS A 131 -1.87 -31.51 6.03
C LYS A 131 -0.68 -30.58 5.79
N LYS A 132 -0.83 -29.67 4.84
CA LYS A 132 0.21 -28.68 4.51
C LYS A 132 0.32 -27.65 5.63
N TYR A 133 1.53 -27.16 5.86
CA TYR A 133 1.73 -25.93 6.60
C TYR A 133 0.97 -24.80 5.90
N GLN A 134 0.17 -24.06 6.67
CA GLN A 134 -0.59 -22.93 6.18
C GLN A 134 -0.18 -21.71 7.00
N PHE A 135 0.52 -20.79 6.36
CA PHE A 135 0.91 -19.55 6.97
C PHE A 135 -0.28 -18.57 6.97
N ASP A 136 -0.62 -18.02 8.13
CA ASP A 136 -1.61 -16.94 8.19
C ASP A 136 -0.94 -15.61 7.82
N SER A 137 -1.22 -15.09 6.63
CA SER A 137 -0.70 -13.78 6.17
C SER A 137 -1.07 -12.61 7.09
N ASN A 138 -2.14 -12.72 7.89
CA ASN A 138 -2.49 -11.70 8.88
C ASN A 138 -1.45 -11.61 10.01
N SER A 139 -0.63 -12.65 10.19
CA SER A 139 0.50 -12.63 11.13
C SER A 139 1.59 -11.63 10.73
N ILE A 140 1.61 -11.16 9.48
CA ILE A 140 2.47 -10.06 8.99
C ILE A 140 1.85 -8.73 9.42
N THR A 141 1.80 -8.51 10.73
CA THR A 141 1.27 -7.29 11.35
C THR A 141 2.03 -7.03 12.65
N PRO A 142 2.41 -5.79 12.95
CA PRO A 142 3.05 -5.43 14.22
C PRO A 142 2.34 -6.01 15.43
N GLY A 143 3.13 -6.47 16.38
CA GLY A 143 2.62 -7.02 17.63
C GLY A 143 2.24 -8.48 17.55
N THR A 144 2.38 -9.21 16.44
CA THR A 144 2.18 -10.67 16.41
C THR A 144 3.44 -11.41 16.87
N ILE A 145 3.30 -12.68 17.24
CA ILE A 145 4.44 -13.54 17.64
C ILE A 145 5.41 -13.74 16.46
N PHE A 146 4.87 -13.90 15.25
CA PHE A 146 5.67 -14.03 14.02
C PHE A 146 6.60 -12.83 13.83
N MET A 147 6.11 -11.60 14.00
CA MET A 147 6.92 -10.39 13.81
C MET A 147 8.02 -10.23 14.88
N ASP A 148 7.75 -10.64 16.13
CA ASP A 148 8.77 -10.68 17.19
C ASP A 148 9.89 -11.70 16.86
N ARG A 149 9.52 -12.90 16.37
CA ARG A 149 10.47 -13.91 15.91
C ARG A 149 11.26 -13.44 14.69
N LEU A 150 10.60 -12.79 13.73
CA LEU A 150 11.24 -12.21 12.55
C LEU A 150 12.27 -11.16 12.94
N SER A 151 11.94 -10.23 13.86
CA SER A 151 12.91 -9.24 14.35
C SER A 151 14.14 -9.93 14.94
N LYS A 152 13.96 -10.90 15.84
CA LYS A 152 15.07 -11.66 16.44
C LYS A 152 15.91 -12.40 15.39
N ASN A 153 15.28 -12.97 14.37
CA ASN A 153 15.97 -13.64 13.26
C ASN A 153 16.79 -12.63 12.44
N MET A 154 16.23 -11.47 12.10
CA MET A 154 16.91 -10.40 11.37
C MET A 154 18.13 -9.85 12.12
N GLN A 155 18.02 -9.66 13.44
CA GLN A 155 19.17 -9.24 14.25
C GLN A 155 20.31 -10.27 14.20
N LYS A 156 20.00 -11.58 14.24
CA LYS A 156 21.01 -12.65 14.09
C LYS A 156 21.60 -12.70 12.67
N TYR A 157 20.76 -12.58 11.66
CA TYR A 157 21.16 -12.56 10.25
C TYR A 157 22.13 -11.41 9.96
N ILE A 158 21.82 -10.18 10.40
CA ILE A 158 22.68 -9.00 10.21
C ILE A 158 24.05 -9.21 10.86
N LYS A 159 24.09 -9.68 12.12
CA LYS A 159 25.35 -9.98 12.83
C LYS A 159 26.20 -10.99 12.07
N SER A 160 25.59 -12.07 11.59
CA SER A 160 26.28 -13.09 10.78
C SER A 160 26.82 -12.50 9.47
N ARG A 161 26.04 -11.68 8.77
CA ARG A 161 26.46 -11.06 7.50
C ARG A 161 27.61 -10.07 7.68
N LEU A 162 27.59 -9.25 8.73
CA LEU A 162 28.69 -8.34 9.03
C LEU A 162 30.00 -9.08 9.33
N GLN A 163 29.94 -10.26 9.95
CA GLN A 163 31.12 -11.08 10.25
C GLN A 163 31.67 -11.82 9.03
N HIS A 164 30.80 -12.36 8.16
CA HIS A 164 31.21 -13.34 7.16
C HIS A 164 31.00 -12.92 5.70
N HIS A 165 30.24 -11.85 5.42
CA HIS A 165 29.89 -11.48 4.05
C HIS A 165 30.66 -10.25 3.56
N ARG A 166 31.45 -10.41 2.49
CA ARG A 166 32.35 -9.37 1.95
C ARG A 166 31.66 -8.04 1.64
N LEU A 167 30.45 -8.07 1.07
CA LEU A 167 29.70 -6.86 0.73
C LEU A 167 29.16 -6.09 1.94
N TRP A 168 29.20 -6.65 3.15
CA TRP A 168 28.66 -6.04 4.36
C TRP A 168 29.74 -5.43 5.26
N LYS A 169 31.02 -5.84 5.10
CA LYS A 169 32.12 -5.53 6.03
C LYS A 169 32.34 -4.03 6.34
N ASN A 170 32.00 -3.14 5.41
CA ASN A 170 32.20 -1.68 5.56
C ASN A 170 30.90 -0.88 5.36
N VAL A 171 29.76 -1.51 5.60
CA VAL A 171 28.44 -0.91 5.40
C VAL A 171 27.75 -0.78 6.74
N ILE A 172 27.21 0.40 7.03
CA ILE A 172 26.34 0.60 8.20
C ILE A 172 25.03 -0.13 7.92
N VAL A 173 24.54 -0.91 8.86
CA VAL A 173 23.23 -1.57 8.74
C VAL A 173 22.29 -1.02 9.80
N ILE A 174 21.09 -0.60 9.39
CA ILE A 174 20.04 -0.15 10.30
C ILE A 174 18.86 -1.11 10.16
N LEU A 175 18.37 -1.61 11.29
CA LEU A 175 17.12 -2.35 11.38
C LEU A 175 16.06 -1.51 12.09
N SER A 176 15.01 -1.16 11.36
CA SER A 176 13.80 -0.54 11.87
C SER A 176 12.68 -1.59 11.86
N ASP A 177 12.59 -2.37 12.94
CA ASP A 177 11.66 -3.50 13.02
C ASP A 177 10.19 -3.06 13.25
N SER A 178 9.29 -4.03 13.41
CA SER A 178 7.85 -3.75 13.57
C SER A 178 7.47 -3.09 14.90
N SER A 179 8.37 -3.03 15.87
CA SER A 179 8.14 -2.31 17.12
C SER A 179 8.31 -0.80 16.97
N VAL A 180 9.00 -0.35 15.91
CA VAL A 180 9.16 1.07 15.56
C VAL A 180 7.95 1.53 14.74
N PRO A 181 7.11 2.45 15.24
CA PRO A 181 5.90 2.88 14.54
C PRO A 181 6.16 3.52 13.18
N GLY A 182 5.20 3.37 12.26
CA GLY A 182 5.24 3.89 10.90
C GLY A 182 5.39 2.78 9.85
N GLU A 183 4.81 3.02 8.67
CA GLU A 183 4.99 2.17 7.48
C GLU A 183 6.46 2.19 7.05
N GLY A 184 6.98 1.05 6.57
CA GLY A 184 8.39 0.86 6.24
C GLY A 184 8.91 1.89 5.24
N GLU A 185 8.15 2.14 4.17
CA GLU A 185 8.47 3.15 3.16
C GLU A 185 8.54 4.58 3.74
N HIS A 186 7.68 4.91 4.70
CA HIS A 186 7.66 6.22 5.34
C HIS A 186 8.77 6.37 6.38
N LYS A 187 9.15 5.30 7.08
CA LYS A 187 10.34 5.29 7.96
C LYS A 187 11.62 5.54 7.17
N ILE A 188 11.76 4.86 6.02
CA ILE A 188 12.87 5.07 5.08
C ILE A 188 12.95 6.52 4.62
N VAL A 189 11.83 7.07 4.12
CA VAL A 189 11.81 8.43 3.57
C VAL A 189 12.06 9.46 4.67
N GLN A 190 11.52 9.25 5.87
CA GLN A 190 11.79 10.10 7.01
C GLN A 190 13.30 10.10 7.35
N PHE A 191 13.92 8.92 7.41
CA PHE A 191 15.37 8.80 7.62
C PHE A 191 16.16 9.59 6.56
N ILE A 192 15.80 9.49 5.27
CA ILE A 192 16.46 10.25 4.19
C ILE A 192 16.34 11.76 4.40
N ARG A 193 15.15 12.26 4.77
CA ARG A 193 14.94 13.69 5.06
C ARG A 193 15.78 14.14 6.26
N ASP A 194 15.85 13.32 7.30
CA ASP A 194 16.64 13.63 8.49
C ASP A 194 18.13 13.68 8.17
N GLN A 195 18.64 12.77 7.32
CA GLN A 195 20.03 12.85 6.83
C GLN A 195 20.26 14.11 5.99
N LYS A 196 19.34 14.44 5.07
CA LYS A 196 19.43 15.62 4.20
C LYS A 196 19.46 16.93 4.99
N SER A 197 18.82 16.98 6.15
CA SER A 197 18.79 18.16 7.01
C SER A 197 20.13 18.47 7.69
N LYS A 198 21.09 17.53 7.67
CA LYS A 198 22.41 17.70 8.30
C LYS A 198 23.29 18.65 7.48
N LYS A 199 24.05 19.51 8.17
CA LYS A 199 24.92 20.53 7.55
C LYS A 199 25.98 19.95 6.60
N ASN A 200 26.44 18.73 6.86
CA ASN A 200 27.47 18.03 6.08
C ASN A 200 26.89 16.94 5.16
N TYR A 201 25.61 17.02 4.81
CA TYR A 201 24.98 16.08 3.89
C TYR A 201 25.64 16.12 2.51
N ASN A 202 26.00 14.95 1.98
CA ASN A 202 26.51 14.83 0.62
C ASN A 202 25.33 14.67 -0.37
N PRO A 203 25.07 15.66 -1.25
CA PRO A 203 23.94 15.63 -2.18
C PRO A 203 24.11 14.64 -3.34
N ASP A 204 25.29 14.04 -3.50
CA ASP A 204 25.61 13.10 -4.57
C ASP A 204 25.55 11.63 -4.08
N ILE A 205 24.93 11.39 -2.92
CA ILE A 205 24.58 10.04 -2.47
C ILE A 205 23.59 9.42 -3.45
N HIS A 206 23.89 8.22 -3.93
CA HIS A 206 22.95 7.46 -4.77
C HIS A 206 22.11 6.51 -3.91
N HIS A 207 20.82 6.81 -3.81
CA HIS A 207 19.81 6.06 -3.08
C HIS A 207 19.13 5.00 -3.94
N VAL A 208 19.01 3.79 -3.40
CA VAL A 208 18.23 2.69 -3.99
C VAL A 208 17.17 2.21 -3.01
N LEU A 209 15.90 2.30 -3.40
CA LEU A 209 14.77 1.80 -2.62
C LEU A 209 14.19 0.54 -3.25
N TYR A 210 14.15 -0.57 -2.52
CA TYR A 210 13.44 -1.76 -2.94
C TYR A 210 11.97 -1.71 -2.51
N GLY A 211 11.08 -1.98 -3.47
CA GLY A 211 9.67 -2.24 -3.21
C GLY A 211 8.83 -2.22 -4.49
N ALA A 212 7.62 -2.75 -4.43
CA ALA A 212 6.77 -2.91 -5.61
C ALA A 212 5.75 -1.77 -5.79
N ASP A 213 5.49 -0.98 -4.74
CA ASP A 213 4.37 -0.04 -4.71
C ASP A 213 4.59 1.19 -5.59
N ALA A 214 3.50 1.72 -6.15
CA ALA A 214 3.52 2.92 -6.99
C ALA A 214 3.82 4.19 -6.17
N ASP A 215 3.41 4.17 -4.90
CA ASP A 215 3.61 5.25 -3.94
C ASP A 215 5.11 5.52 -3.70
N LEU A 216 5.97 4.50 -3.84
CA LEU A 216 7.43 4.65 -3.77
C LEU A 216 7.99 5.63 -4.80
N ILE A 217 7.38 5.75 -5.99
CA ILE A 217 7.80 6.74 -6.99
C ILE A 217 7.54 8.15 -6.46
N MET A 218 6.36 8.38 -5.90
CA MET A 218 5.98 9.68 -5.33
C MET A 218 6.82 10.03 -4.11
N LEU A 219 7.03 9.05 -3.22
CA LEU A 219 7.90 9.17 -2.05
C LEU A 219 9.35 9.45 -2.43
N GLY A 220 9.89 8.72 -3.42
CA GLY A 220 11.24 8.93 -3.91
C GLY A 220 11.41 10.32 -4.52
N LEU A 221 10.43 10.82 -5.29
CA LEU A 221 10.45 12.18 -5.84
C LEU A 221 10.31 13.25 -4.75
N SER A 222 9.49 13.03 -3.72
CA SER A 222 9.27 13.98 -2.61
C SER A 222 10.49 14.14 -1.69
N THR A 223 11.49 13.25 -1.80
CA THR A 223 12.78 13.43 -1.12
C THR A 223 13.61 14.58 -1.72
N HIS A 224 13.35 14.94 -2.98
CA HIS A 224 14.19 15.81 -3.80
C HIS A 224 15.67 15.39 -3.86
N GLU A 225 15.97 14.11 -3.69
CA GLU A 225 17.33 13.60 -3.91
C GLU A 225 17.66 13.56 -5.40
N LYS A 226 18.88 13.97 -5.74
CA LYS A 226 19.34 14.07 -7.14
C LYS A 226 19.45 12.68 -7.78
N LEU A 227 19.99 11.72 -7.04
CA LEU A 227 20.29 10.37 -7.48
C LEU A 227 19.45 9.36 -6.70
N PHE A 228 18.20 9.17 -7.15
CA PHE A 228 17.27 8.21 -6.57
C PHE A 228 16.85 7.16 -7.60
N THR A 229 16.85 5.89 -7.21
CA THR A 229 16.45 4.77 -8.05
C THR A 229 15.61 3.80 -7.23
N ILE A 230 14.54 3.25 -7.82
CA ILE A 230 13.78 2.16 -7.21
C ILE A 230 14.17 0.86 -7.91
N ILE A 231 14.29 -0.22 -7.14
CA ILE A 231 14.45 -1.59 -7.65
C ILE A 231 13.21 -2.40 -7.29
N ARG A 232 12.69 -3.15 -8.25
CA ARG A 232 11.50 -3.99 -8.07
C ARG A 232 11.60 -5.27 -8.87
N GLU A 233 10.79 -6.26 -8.53
CA GLU A 233 10.60 -7.43 -9.38
C GLU A 233 9.81 -7.06 -10.65
N GLU A 234 10.17 -7.70 -11.76
CA GLU A 234 9.40 -7.68 -12.99
C GLU A 234 8.10 -8.49 -12.80
N PHE A 235 6.97 -7.86 -13.12
CA PHE A 235 5.70 -8.56 -13.14
C PHE A 235 5.65 -9.52 -14.33
N ASN A 236 5.53 -10.82 -14.04
CA ASN A 236 5.41 -11.85 -15.07
C ASN A 236 4.02 -12.52 -14.98
N PRO A 237 3.09 -12.21 -15.89
CA PRO A 237 1.74 -12.78 -15.89
C PRO A 237 1.71 -14.26 -16.29
N ASP A 238 2.77 -14.77 -16.94
CA ASP A 238 2.84 -16.14 -17.46
C ASP A 238 3.40 -17.13 -16.42
N ARG A 239 3.58 -16.69 -15.17
CA ARG A 239 3.99 -17.59 -14.08
C ARG A 239 2.95 -18.69 -13.90
N ILE A 240 3.40 -19.94 -14.03
CA ILE A 240 2.53 -21.11 -13.90
C ILE A 240 2.11 -21.26 -12.43
N ALA A 241 0.80 -21.22 -12.17
CA ALA A 241 0.25 -21.49 -10.85
C ALA A 241 0.27 -23.00 -10.52
N TYR A 242 0.40 -23.32 -9.24
CA TYR A 242 0.32 -24.67 -8.69
C TYR A 242 -1.08 -24.93 -8.13
N CYS A 243 -1.65 -26.10 -8.43
CA CYS A 243 -2.95 -26.48 -7.91
C CYS A 243 -2.90 -26.74 -6.40
N GLU A 244 -3.83 -26.13 -5.66
CA GLU A 244 -3.92 -26.24 -4.20
C GLU A 244 -4.35 -27.64 -3.72
N ILE A 245 -4.95 -28.45 -4.59
CA ILE A 245 -5.39 -29.82 -4.27
C ILE A 245 -4.30 -30.85 -4.57
N CYS A 246 -3.80 -30.91 -5.81
CA CYS A 246 -2.87 -31.96 -6.24
C CYS A 246 -1.39 -31.53 -6.32
N ASN A 247 -1.10 -30.24 -6.09
CA ASN A 247 0.24 -29.66 -6.13
C ASN A 247 0.97 -29.77 -7.48
N GLN A 248 0.24 -30.01 -8.56
CA GLN A 248 0.80 -30.02 -9.91
C GLN A 248 0.63 -28.64 -10.55
N ALA A 249 1.64 -28.23 -11.32
CA ALA A 249 1.63 -26.99 -12.09
C ALA A 249 0.67 -27.09 -13.29
N GLY A 250 0.22 -25.95 -13.80
CA GLY A 250 -0.40 -25.84 -15.13
C GLY A 250 -1.92 -25.88 -15.17
N HIS A 251 -2.61 -25.88 -14.02
CA HIS A 251 -4.07 -25.80 -13.99
C HIS A 251 -4.60 -25.09 -12.74
N LYS A 252 -5.81 -24.53 -12.85
CA LYS A 252 -6.54 -23.90 -11.75
C LYS A 252 -7.30 -24.93 -10.91
N LEU A 253 -7.68 -24.54 -9.70
CA LEU A 253 -8.44 -25.34 -8.74
C LEU A 253 -9.62 -26.11 -9.38
N ASN A 254 -10.46 -25.43 -10.17
CA ASN A 254 -11.67 -26.02 -10.79
C ASN A 254 -11.38 -27.08 -11.86
N ASN A 255 -10.15 -27.14 -12.37
CA ASN A 255 -9.72 -28.08 -13.39
C ASN A 255 -8.87 -29.23 -12.81
N CYS A 256 -8.82 -29.37 -11.49
CA CYS A 256 -8.04 -30.42 -10.83
C CYS A 256 -8.61 -31.80 -11.14
N VAL A 257 -7.73 -32.73 -11.51
CA VAL A 257 -8.06 -34.14 -11.80
C VAL A 257 -7.41 -35.11 -10.80
N GLY A 258 -6.91 -34.61 -9.67
CA GLY A 258 -6.24 -35.40 -8.63
C GLY A 258 -4.75 -35.63 -8.87
N VAL A 259 -4.15 -36.50 -8.06
CA VAL A 259 -2.73 -36.87 -8.20
C VAL A 259 -2.59 -37.79 -9.41
N ARG A 260 -1.77 -37.42 -10.39
CA ARG A 260 -1.39 -38.29 -11.51
C ARG A 260 -0.09 -39.01 -11.16
N ASP A 261 -0.01 -40.30 -11.46
CA ASP A 261 1.23 -41.06 -11.27
C ASP A 261 2.35 -40.49 -12.16
N LYS A 262 3.44 -40.10 -11.48
CA LYS A 262 4.80 -39.82 -11.98
C LYS A 262 4.90 -39.27 -13.41
N THR A 263 4.99 -37.94 -13.55
CA THR A 263 5.98 -37.20 -14.38
C THR A 263 5.58 -35.72 -14.48
N ASN A 264 5.97 -34.89 -13.51
CA ASN A 264 6.28 -33.50 -13.83
C ASN A 264 7.79 -33.34 -13.71
N LYS A 265 8.49 -33.90 -14.71
CA LYS A 265 9.92 -33.69 -14.92
C LYS A 265 10.14 -32.18 -15.14
N ASN A 266 11.01 -31.60 -14.32
CA ASN A 266 11.81 -30.41 -14.60
C ASN A 266 11.08 -29.12 -15.03
N TYR A 267 10.07 -28.65 -14.28
CA TYR A 267 9.77 -27.22 -14.34
C TYR A 267 10.74 -26.47 -13.43
N LYS A 268 11.78 -25.86 -14.02
CA LYS A 268 12.62 -24.91 -13.30
C LYS A 268 11.82 -23.62 -13.13
N PRO A 269 11.61 -23.12 -11.89
CA PRO A 269 11.00 -21.82 -11.69
C PRO A 269 11.73 -20.78 -12.54
N SER A 270 10.98 -19.96 -13.28
CA SER A 270 11.58 -18.86 -14.03
C SER A 270 12.36 -17.96 -13.07
N GLU A 271 13.58 -17.60 -13.44
CA GLU A 271 14.38 -16.71 -12.61
C GLU A 271 13.67 -15.36 -12.44
N VAL A 272 13.53 -14.90 -11.20
CA VAL A 272 12.97 -13.58 -10.89
C VAL A 272 13.91 -12.50 -11.44
N LYS A 273 13.41 -11.75 -12.42
CA LYS A 273 14.07 -10.57 -13.01
C LYS A 273 13.73 -9.32 -12.21
N TYR A 274 14.67 -8.38 -12.18
CA TYR A 274 14.50 -7.09 -11.52
C TYR A 274 14.53 -5.95 -12.53
N LEU A 275 13.82 -4.87 -12.21
CA LEU A 275 13.77 -3.64 -12.98
C LEU A 275 14.28 -2.47 -12.13
N TRP A 276 15.09 -1.62 -12.74
CA TRP A 276 15.44 -0.29 -12.27
C TRP A 276 14.37 0.70 -12.69
N VAL A 277 13.98 1.59 -11.78
CA VAL A 277 13.10 2.74 -12.04
C VAL A 277 13.88 3.99 -11.65
N LYS A 278 14.42 4.67 -12.66
CA LYS A 278 15.41 5.74 -12.50
C LYS A 278 14.71 7.09 -12.31
N LEU A 279 14.44 7.47 -11.06
CA LEU A 279 13.71 8.71 -10.77
C LEU A 279 14.46 9.97 -11.23
N TYR A 280 15.79 9.94 -11.26
CA TYR A 280 16.59 11.04 -11.83
C TYR A 280 16.37 11.24 -13.33
N ILE A 281 15.97 10.20 -14.08
CA ILE A 281 15.54 10.32 -15.49
C ILE A 281 14.10 10.83 -15.55
N LEU A 282 13.22 10.31 -14.70
CA LEU A 282 11.83 10.78 -14.61
C LEU A 282 11.78 12.30 -14.32
N ARG A 283 12.62 12.79 -13.43
CA ARG A 283 12.77 14.23 -13.15
C ARG A 283 13.14 15.04 -14.39
N LYS A 284 13.95 14.51 -15.31
CA LYS A 284 14.28 15.18 -16.59
C LYS A 284 13.05 15.28 -17.50
N TYR A 285 12.28 14.19 -17.62
CA TYR A 285 11.00 14.22 -18.36
C TYR A 285 10.02 15.23 -17.76
N LEU A 286 9.81 15.16 -16.44
CA LEU A 286 8.91 16.05 -15.73
C LEU A 286 9.37 17.51 -15.80
N LYS A 287 10.67 17.78 -15.84
CA LYS A 287 11.19 19.16 -16.00
C LYS A 287 10.74 19.78 -17.32
N ASN A 288 10.75 19.00 -18.40
CA ASN A 288 10.28 19.47 -19.69
C ASN A 288 8.75 19.54 -19.73
N GLU A 289 8.08 18.50 -19.21
CA GLU A 289 6.63 18.42 -19.24
C GLU A 289 5.96 19.49 -18.37
N LEU A 290 6.47 19.76 -17.17
CA LEU A 290 5.90 20.71 -16.22
C LEU A 290 6.40 22.13 -16.44
N HIS A 291 7.19 22.38 -17.49
CA HIS A 291 7.63 23.74 -17.79
C HIS A 291 6.45 24.59 -18.27
N ILE A 292 6.41 25.84 -17.80
CA ILE A 292 5.31 26.77 -18.07
C ILE A 292 5.90 28.11 -18.48
N ASN A 293 5.66 28.49 -19.73
CA ASN A 293 6.05 29.79 -20.26
C ASN A 293 5.05 30.88 -19.83
N ASN A 294 5.52 32.13 -19.79
CA ASN A 294 4.71 33.33 -19.58
C ASN A 294 3.95 33.34 -18.25
N ILE A 295 4.61 32.93 -17.15
CA ILE A 295 4.10 33.12 -15.79
C ILE A 295 4.69 34.39 -15.18
N SER A 296 3.96 35.03 -14.27
CA SER A 296 4.37 36.33 -13.68
C SER A 296 5.35 36.22 -12.51
N PHE A 297 5.83 35.02 -12.19
CA PHE A 297 6.74 34.76 -11.07
C PHE A 297 7.86 33.77 -11.46
N ASP A 298 8.91 33.70 -10.64
CA ASP A 298 10.07 32.84 -10.88
C ASP A 298 9.71 31.34 -10.85
N TYR A 299 9.85 30.68 -12.01
CA TYR A 299 9.55 29.26 -12.17
C TYR A 299 10.61 28.39 -11.46
N LYS A 300 10.16 27.48 -10.62
CA LYS A 300 10.98 26.55 -9.82
C LYS A 300 10.49 25.14 -10.04
N PHE A 301 11.28 24.35 -10.77
CA PHE A 301 10.94 22.97 -11.09
C PHE A 301 10.58 22.13 -9.85
N GLU A 302 11.32 22.24 -8.74
CA GLU A 302 11.01 21.46 -7.53
C GLU A 302 9.60 21.75 -7.00
N ARG A 303 9.10 22.99 -7.15
CA ARG A 303 7.75 23.36 -6.71
C ARG A 303 6.67 22.80 -7.63
N SER A 304 6.91 22.80 -8.94
CA SER A 304 6.01 22.12 -9.88
C SER A 304 6.04 20.59 -9.73
N LEU A 305 7.18 20.03 -9.33
CA LEU A 305 7.28 18.60 -9.02
C LEU A 305 6.42 18.24 -7.80
N ASP A 306 6.45 19.05 -6.74
CA ASP A 306 5.57 18.88 -5.56
C ASP A 306 4.09 18.92 -5.96
N ASP A 307 3.73 19.87 -6.82
CA ASP A 307 2.37 19.99 -7.34
C ASP A 307 1.99 18.76 -8.16
N TRP A 308 2.88 18.24 -9.00
CA TRP A 308 2.64 17.02 -9.79
C TRP A 308 2.44 15.77 -8.91
N ILE A 309 3.25 15.62 -7.86
CA ILE A 309 3.08 14.56 -6.85
C ILE A 309 1.69 14.70 -6.21
N PHE A 310 1.31 15.91 -5.83
CA PHE A 310 0.01 16.17 -5.23
C PHE A 310 -1.16 15.91 -6.18
N LEU A 311 -1.03 16.23 -7.48
CA LEU A 311 -2.02 15.88 -8.51
C LEU A 311 -2.21 14.36 -8.63
N CYS A 312 -1.14 13.58 -8.49
CA CYS A 312 -1.24 12.11 -8.50
C CYS A 312 -2.10 11.58 -7.33
N PHE A 313 -2.11 12.25 -6.18
CA PHE A 313 -2.97 11.87 -5.05
C PHE A 313 -4.47 12.02 -5.33
N PHE A 314 -4.89 12.85 -6.29
CA PHE A 314 -6.31 12.96 -6.68
C PHE A 314 -6.79 11.78 -7.51
N VAL A 315 -5.91 11.27 -8.37
CA VAL A 315 -6.19 10.02 -9.08
C VAL A 315 -6.43 8.95 -8.03
N GLY A 316 -5.60 8.96 -6.97
CA GLY A 316 -5.82 8.39 -5.64
C GLY A 316 -4.62 7.62 -5.08
N ASN A 317 -4.83 7.06 -3.90
CA ASN A 317 -3.80 6.64 -2.95
C ASN A 317 -4.44 5.67 -1.93
N ASP A 318 -3.68 5.21 -0.93
CA ASP A 318 -4.17 4.27 0.08
C ASP A 318 -5.12 4.87 1.13
N PHE A 319 -5.16 6.20 1.26
CA PHE A 319 -5.83 6.89 2.37
C PHE A 319 -7.19 7.48 1.98
N LEU A 320 -7.41 7.71 0.68
CA LEU A 320 -8.62 8.29 0.13
C LEU A 320 -9.18 7.44 -1.02
N PRO A 321 -10.51 7.27 -1.11
CA PRO A 321 -11.13 6.68 -2.28
C PRO A 321 -10.87 7.55 -3.53
N HIS A 322 -10.74 6.90 -4.68
CA HIS A 322 -10.56 7.59 -5.96
C HIS A 322 -11.81 8.36 -6.36
N LEU A 323 -11.64 9.57 -6.91
CA LEU A 323 -12.75 10.33 -7.47
C LEU A 323 -13.41 9.51 -8.61
N PRO A 324 -14.76 9.47 -8.72
CA PRO A 324 -15.44 8.64 -9.72
C PRO A 324 -15.04 8.95 -11.17
N SER A 325 -14.69 10.22 -11.45
CA SER A 325 -14.31 10.72 -12.78
C SER A 325 -12.84 10.48 -13.14
N LEU A 326 -11.99 10.01 -12.21
CA LEU A 326 -10.55 9.83 -12.47
C LEU A 326 -10.12 8.37 -12.60
N SER A 327 -9.49 8.05 -13.73
CA SER A 327 -8.83 6.77 -13.98
C SER A 327 -7.53 6.97 -14.77
N ILE A 328 -6.42 6.38 -14.32
CA ILE A 328 -5.13 6.41 -15.05
C ILE A 328 -5.29 5.89 -16.48
N GLN A 329 -6.09 4.84 -16.66
CA GLN A 329 -6.33 4.22 -17.97
C GLN A 329 -7.08 5.15 -18.94
N GLU A 330 -7.70 6.21 -18.42
CA GLU A 330 -8.45 7.22 -19.18
C GLU A 330 -7.68 8.54 -19.30
N GLY A 331 -6.37 8.57 -18.97
CA GLY A 331 -5.55 9.77 -19.10
C GLY A 331 -5.73 10.80 -17.98
N ALA A 332 -6.18 10.37 -16.80
CA ALA A 332 -6.47 11.27 -15.67
C ALA A 332 -5.28 12.16 -15.26
N ILE A 333 -4.05 11.62 -15.25
CA ILE A 333 -2.86 12.39 -14.85
C ILE A 333 -2.61 13.52 -15.86
N ASP A 334 -2.67 13.21 -17.15
CA ASP A 334 -2.43 14.16 -18.24
C ASP A 334 -3.47 15.30 -18.20
N MET A 335 -4.75 14.94 -18.04
CA MET A 335 -5.83 15.92 -17.89
C MET A 335 -5.64 16.83 -16.67
N LEU A 336 -5.22 16.28 -15.52
CA LEU A 336 -4.96 17.07 -14.32
C LEU A 336 -3.77 18.02 -14.51
N VAL A 337 -2.71 17.58 -15.18
CA VAL A 337 -1.56 18.44 -15.52
C VAL A 337 -1.99 19.60 -16.43
N ASP A 338 -2.85 19.34 -17.41
CA ASP A 338 -3.37 20.39 -18.31
C ASP A 338 -4.28 21.41 -17.60
N ILE A 339 -5.09 20.95 -16.63
CA ILE A 339 -5.88 21.85 -15.78
C ILE A 339 -4.94 22.68 -14.89
N TYR A 340 -3.97 22.03 -14.23
CA TYR A 340 -2.98 22.68 -13.37
C TYR A 340 -2.20 23.78 -14.09
N LYS A 341 -1.69 23.51 -15.29
CA LYS A 341 -0.92 24.50 -16.09
C LYS A 341 -1.74 25.74 -16.45
N ARG A 342 -3.06 25.60 -16.61
CA ARG A 342 -3.97 26.74 -16.82
C ARG A 342 -4.21 27.48 -15.51
N ASP A 343 -4.44 26.76 -14.42
CA ASP A 343 -4.71 27.33 -13.10
C ASP A 343 -3.53 28.17 -12.58
N ILE A 344 -2.30 27.65 -12.66
CA ILE A 344 -1.10 28.36 -12.21
C ILE A 344 -0.81 29.64 -13.01
N LYS A 345 -1.13 29.69 -14.30
CA LYS A 345 -1.03 30.90 -15.13
C LYS A 345 -2.05 31.97 -14.72
N GLN A 346 -3.23 31.55 -14.29
CA GLN A 346 -4.30 32.47 -13.88
C GLN A 346 -4.09 32.97 -12.45
N ASN A 347 -3.69 32.10 -11.54
CA ASN A 347 -3.56 32.41 -10.11
C ASN A 347 -2.16 32.87 -9.69
N ASN A 348 -1.14 32.67 -10.54
CA ASN A 348 0.25 33.05 -10.28
C ASN A 348 0.83 32.49 -8.97
N GLU A 349 0.45 31.27 -8.61
CA GLU A 349 0.89 30.62 -7.37
C GLU A 349 0.92 29.09 -7.57
N TYR A 350 1.81 28.39 -6.88
CA TYR A 350 1.87 26.92 -6.90
C TYR A 350 0.72 26.29 -6.07
N LEU A 351 0.37 25.05 -6.41
CA LEU A 351 -0.70 24.29 -5.74
C LEU A 351 -0.28 23.86 -4.33
N THR A 352 1.00 23.69 -4.10
CA THR A 352 1.58 23.25 -2.84
C THR A 352 2.77 24.10 -2.43
N ASN A 353 3.01 24.17 -1.13
CA ASN A 353 4.18 24.81 -0.55
C ASN A 353 4.66 24.03 0.68
N ASN A 354 5.73 23.26 0.53
CA ASN A 354 6.44 22.62 1.63
C ASN A 354 5.52 21.76 2.54
N GLY A 355 4.69 20.92 1.91
CA GLY A 355 3.71 20.07 2.61
C GLY A 355 2.39 20.76 2.97
N LYS A 356 2.16 22.02 2.56
CA LYS A 356 0.87 22.71 2.70
C LYS A 356 0.20 22.85 1.34
N ALA A 357 -1.07 22.46 1.23
CA ALA A 357 -1.83 22.59 0.00
C ALA A 357 -2.60 23.93 -0.05
N ASN A 358 -2.70 24.52 -1.23
CA ASN A 358 -3.50 25.70 -1.49
C ASN A 358 -4.96 25.30 -1.76
N THR A 359 -5.82 25.39 -0.74
CA THR A 359 -7.22 24.94 -0.83
C THR A 359 -8.04 25.73 -1.84
N LYS A 360 -7.67 26.98 -2.14
CA LYS A 360 -8.31 27.78 -3.20
C LYS A 360 -8.03 27.17 -4.58
N GLN A 361 -6.79 26.78 -4.85
CA GLN A 361 -6.42 26.16 -6.13
C GLN A 361 -6.95 24.73 -6.25
N ILE A 362 -6.97 23.96 -5.15
CA ILE A 362 -7.67 22.65 -5.13
C ILE A 362 -9.10 22.83 -5.63
N LYS A 363 -9.83 23.80 -5.07
CA LYS A 363 -11.20 24.10 -5.46
C LYS A 363 -11.29 24.49 -6.94
N SER A 364 -10.40 25.35 -7.41
CA SER A 364 -10.34 25.80 -8.81
C SER A 364 -10.13 24.64 -9.79
N ILE A 365 -9.10 23.81 -9.56
CA ILE A 365 -8.77 22.65 -10.37
C ILE A 365 -9.91 21.63 -10.37
N MET A 366 -10.52 21.37 -9.21
CA MET A 366 -11.65 20.43 -9.10
C MET A 366 -12.92 20.96 -9.77
N CYS A 367 -13.20 22.27 -9.71
CA CYS A 367 -14.30 22.88 -10.47
C CYS A 367 -14.10 22.74 -11.99
N GLU A 368 -12.88 22.92 -12.48
CA GLU A 368 -12.55 22.71 -13.90
C GLU A 368 -12.67 21.23 -14.32
N LEU A 369 -12.28 20.30 -13.46
CA LEU A 369 -12.50 18.87 -13.66
C LEU A 369 -14.01 18.55 -13.63
N GLY A 370 -14.76 19.17 -12.72
CA GLY A 370 -16.21 19.05 -12.58
C GLY A 370 -16.97 19.32 -13.88
N LYS A 371 -16.51 20.31 -14.66
CA LYS A 371 -17.08 20.63 -15.98
C LYS A 371 -16.90 19.52 -17.03
N LYS A 372 -15.96 18.59 -16.81
CA LYS A 372 -15.63 17.49 -17.73
C LYS A 372 -16.26 16.15 -17.30
N GLU A 373 -16.84 16.05 -16.10
CA GLU A 373 -17.33 14.78 -15.54
C GLU A 373 -18.40 14.12 -16.41
N ASP A 374 -19.38 14.90 -16.89
CA ASP A 374 -20.46 14.41 -17.74
C ASP A 374 -19.93 13.74 -19.02
N ASP A 375 -18.93 14.34 -19.66
CA ASP A 375 -18.34 13.81 -20.89
C ASP A 375 -17.49 12.58 -20.61
N ILE A 376 -16.72 12.58 -19.51
CA ILE A 376 -15.96 11.41 -19.06
C ILE A 376 -16.90 10.22 -18.87
N PHE A 377 -18.02 10.40 -18.17
CA PHE A 377 -18.95 9.32 -17.89
C PHE A 377 -19.68 8.82 -19.14
N LYS A 378 -20.07 9.71 -20.06
CA LYS A 378 -20.63 9.31 -21.36
C LYS A 378 -19.62 8.49 -22.17
N GLN A 379 -18.37 8.95 -22.27
CA GLN A 379 -17.31 8.23 -23.00
C GLN A 379 -17.04 6.85 -22.38
N ARG A 380 -17.00 6.76 -21.04
CA ARG A 380 -16.83 5.48 -20.33
C ARG A 380 -17.99 4.53 -20.62
N PHE A 381 -19.23 5.04 -20.68
CA PHE A 381 -20.38 4.24 -21.07
C PHE A 381 -20.31 3.79 -22.53
N PHE A 382 -19.97 4.67 -23.48
CA PHE A 382 -19.83 4.28 -24.90
C PHE A 382 -18.79 3.18 -25.11
N LYS A 383 -17.69 3.19 -24.34
CA LYS A 383 -16.65 2.16 -24.40
C LYS A 383 -17.06 0.83 -23.79
N SER A 384 -17.79 0.86 -22.67
CA SER A 384 -18.12 -0.35 -21.90
C SER A 384 -19.48 -0.96 -22.25
N LYS A 385 -20.42 -0.14 -22.73
CA LYS A 385 -21.85 -0.47 -22.91
C LYS A 385 -22.46 -1.18 -21.69
N ASN A 386 -22.04 -0.80 -20.48
CA ASN A 386 -22.52 -1.45 -19.26
C ASN A 386 -23.94 -0.96 -18.90
N GLU A 387 -24.95 -1.65 -19.42
CA GLU A 387 -26.37 -1.33 -19.19
C GLU A 387 -26.84 -1.63 -17.76
N HIS A 388 -26.09 -2.44 -17.00
CA HIS A 388 -26.42 -2.83 -15.63
C HIS A 388 -25.88 -1.86 -14.56
N ASP A 389 -25.35 -0.70 -14.95
CA ASP A 389 -24.94 0.35 -14.01
C ASP A 389 -26.16 1.03 -13.37
N ILE A 390 -26.43 0.70 -12.10
CA ILE A 390 -27.56 1.24 -11.31
C ILE A 390 -27.50 2.78 -11.21
N ILE A 391 -26.30 3.35 -11.09
CA ILE A 391 -26.13 4.81 -10.94
C ILE A 391 -26.37 5.53 -12.27
N GLN A 392 -26.18 4.84 -13.40
CA GLN A 392 -26.33 5.38 -14.75
C GLN A 392 -25.54 6.69 -14.90
N PHE A 393 -24.22 6.63 -14.73
CA PHE A 393 -23.34 7.81 -14.77
C PHE A 393 -23.44 8.61 -16.08
N HIS A 394 -23.85 7.97 -17.18
CA HIS A 394 -24.01 8.60 -18.50
C HIS A 394 -25.28 9.45 -18.65
N LYS A 395 -26.23 9.36 -17.71
CA LYS A 395 -27.49 10.13 -17.74
C LYS A 395 -27.44 11.29 -16.77
N LYS A 396 -28.17 12.37 -17.09
CA LYS A 396 -28.39 13.51 -16.17
C LYS A 396 -28.84 13.03 -14.78
N ASN A 397 -28.54 13.83 -13.76
CA ASN A 397 -28.90 13.56 -12.37
C ASN A 397 -28.20 12.33 -11.77
N TYR A 398 -27.05 11.91 -12.30
CA TYR A 398 -26.27 10.80 -11.73
C TYR A 398 -25.75 11.12 -10.33
N GLN A 399 -25.51 12.40 -10.01
CA GLN A 399 -25.04 12.78 -8.68
C GLN A 399 -26.03 12.35 -7.60
N ASN A 400 -27.32 12.65 -7.79
CA ASN A 400 -28.36 12.28 -6.82
C ASN A 400 -28.47 10.76 -6.68
N ARG A 401 -28.47 10.02 -7.79
CA ARG A 401 -28.50 8.55 -7.76
C ARG A 401 -27.26 7.97 -7.06
N TYR A 402 -26.08 8.52 -7.33
CA TYR A 402 -24.83 8.12 -6.70
C TYR A 402 -24.88 8.32 -5.18
N TYR A 403 -25.30 9.51 -4.74
CA TYR A 403 -25.33 9.84 -3.33
C TYR A 403 -26.40 9.03 -2.56
N LEU A 404 -27.59 8.85 -3.14
CA LEU A 404 -28.60 7.93 -2.58
C LEU A 404 -28.07 6.50 -2.49
N GLU A 405 -27.47 5.95 -3.55
CA GLU A 405 -27.00 4.56 -3.57
C GLU A 405 -25.79 4.31 -2.66
N LYS A 406 -24.83 5.25 -2.61
CA LYS A 406 -23.54 5.04 -1.94
C LYS A 406 -23.49 5.59 -0.51
N PHE A 407 -24.28 6.60 -0.21
CA PHE A 407 -24.28 7.27 1.10
C PHE A 407 -25.63 7.19 1.82
N ASN A 408 -26.69 6.71 1.15
CA ASN A 408 -28.06 6.71 1.66
C ASN A 408 -28.58 8.11 2.06
N ASP A 409 -28.00 9.15 1.46
CA ASP A 409 -28.37 10.56 1.64
C ASP A 409 -27.82 11.35 0.44
N GLN A 410 -28.59 12.32 -0.07
CA GLN A 410 -28.24 13.21 -1.19
C GLN A 410 -28.25 14.70 -0.81
N SER A 411 -28.31 14.99 0.49
CA SER A 411 -28.36 16.36 1.01
C SER A 411 -27.10 17.14 0.66
N LEU A 412 -27.26 18.44 0.41
CA LEU A 412 -26.11 19.34 0.22
C LEU A 412 -25.20 19.37 1.45
N LYS A 413 -25.77 19.17 2.65
CA LYS A 413 -25.03 19.06 3.91
C LYS A 413 -24.06 17.88 3.89
N LEU A 414 -24.51 16.69 3.49
CA LEU A 414 -23.64 15.54 3.34
C LEU A 414 -22.56 15.80 2.28
N ARG A 415 -22.94 16.25 1.08
CA ARG A 415 -22.00 16.51 -0.02
C ARG A 415 -20.89 17.47 0.41
N THR A 416 -21.26 18.56 1.10
CA THR A 416 -20.31 19.53 1.66
C THR A 416 -19.39 18.87 2.69
N ASN A 417 -19.93 18.07 3.60
CA ASN A 417 -19.13 17.39 4.64
C ASN A 417 -18.13 16.40 4.03
N VAL A 418 -18.55 15.61 3.04
CA VAL A 418 -17.68 14.64 2.34
C VAL A 418 -16.52 15.37 1.67
N VAL A 419 -16.79 16.48 0.96
CA VAL A 419 -15.78 17.31 0.32
C VAL A 419 -14.80 17.92 1.34
N ASP A 420 -15.30 18.50 2.43
CA ASP A 420 -14.46 19.11 3.47
C ASP A 420 -13.51 18.06 4.09
N HIS A 421 -14.00 16.83 4.34
CA HIS A 421 -13.17 15.72 4.80
C HIS A 421 -12.18 15.24 3.74
N TYR A 422 -12.57 15.24 2.47
CA TYR A 422 -11.69 14.82 1.37
C TYR A 422 -10.53 15.81 1.18
N ILE A 423 -10.80 17.12 1.21
CA ILE A 423 -9.76 18.17 1.18
C ILE A 423 -8.82 18.05 2.38
N ASN A 424 -9.37 17.82 3.58
CA ASN A 424 -8.56 17.54 4.76
C ASN A 424 -7.68 16.30 4.55
N GLY A 425 -8.19 15.24 3.94
CA GLY A 425 -7.39 14.06 3.62
C GLY A 425 -6.28 14.32 2.63
N LEU A 426 -6.53 15.09 1.58
CA LEU A 426 -5.48 15.49 0.62
C LEU A 426 -4.38 16.28 1.34
N CYS A 427 -4.76 17.23 2.20
CA CYS A 427 -3.82 17.95 3.07
C CYS A 427 -3.04 17.00 4.01
N TRP A 428 -3.68 15.95 4.54
CA TRP A 428 -3.06 14.95 5.40
C TRP A 428 -2.01 14.14 4.63
N VAL A 429 -2.37 13.61 3.46
CA VAL A 429 -1.49 12.81 2.60
C VAL A 429 -0.29 13.64 2.16
N LEU A 430 -0.50 14.88 1.71
CA LEU A 430 0.59 15.78 1.34
C LEU A 430 1.57 16.00 2.50
N LYS A 431 1.08 16.27 3.72
CA LYS A 431 1.95 16.39 4.88
C LYS A 431 2.67 15.07 5.19
N TYR A 432 1.99 13.93 5.11
CA TYR A 432 2.61 12.63 5.37
C TYR A 432 3.79 12.35 4.44
N TYR A 433 3.64 12.69 3.16
CA TYR A 433 4.64 12.50 2.10
C TYR A 433 5.79 13.51 2.09
N PHE A 434 5.68 14.64 2.79
CA PHE A 434 6.71 15.70 2.78
C PHE A 434 7.27 16.04 4.17
N LYS A 435 6.53 15.74 5.23
CA LYS A 435 6.80 16.15 6.61
C LYS A 435 6.65 15.04 7.65
N GLY A 436 6.19 13.85 7.25
CA GLY A 436 5.85 12.79 8.19
C GLY A 436 4.42 12.91 8.71
N CYS A 437 3.98 11.96 9.54
CA CYS A 437 2.57 11.81 9.92
C CYS A 437 2.06 13.05 10.68
N PRO A 438 1.11 13.82 10.12
CA PRO A 438 0.62 15.03 10.79
C PRO A 438 -0.43 14.72 11.87
N SER A 439 -1.06 13.54 11.81
CA SER A 439 -1.96 13.03 12.84
C SER A 439 -2.14 11.53 12.70
N TRP A 440 -1.92 10.82 13.80
CA TRP A 440 -2.03 9.36 13.87
C TRP A 440 -3.47 8.85 13.97
N ASN A 441 -4.39 9.67 14.47
CA ASN A 441 -5.80 9.31 14.66
C ASN A 441 -6.75 9.80 13.55
N TRP A 442 -6.30 10.71 12.67
CA TRP A 442 -7.12 11.18 11.57
C TRP A 442 -7.38 10.08 10.54
N TYR A 443 -8.61 10.02 10.02
CA TYR A 443 -8.99 9.19 8.89
C TYR A 443 -10.13 9.83 8.09
N PHE A 444 -10.34 9.36 6.87
CA PHE A 444 -11.49 9.75 6.05
C PHE A 444 -12.72 8.89 6.40
N PRO A 445 -13.83 9.46 6.93
CA PRO A 445 -14.92 8.70 7.54
C PRO A 445 -16.01 8.27 6.54
N TYR A 446 -15.66 8.07 5.28
CA TYR A 446 -16.58 7.60 4.24
C TYR A 446 -15.90 6.54 3.37
N HIS A 447 -16.69 5.59 2.84
CA HIS A 447 -16.16 4.55 1.94
C HIS A 447 -15.97 5.04 0.50
N TYR A 448 -16.60 6.14 0.11
CA TYR A 448 -16.60 6.65 -1.25
C TYR A 448 -16.20 8.13 -1.32
N ALA A 449 -15.67 8.53 -2.47
CA ALA A 449 -15.22 9.89 -2.73
C ALA A 449 -16.39 10.79 -3.21
N PRO A 450 -16.32 12.12 -3.06
CA PRO A 450 -17.25 13.03 -3.72
C PRO A 450 -16.98 13.11 -5.23
N PHE A 451 -17.82 13.81 -5.99
CA PHE A 451 -17.48 14.23 -7.35
C PHE A 451 -16.57 15.47 -7.34
N ALA A 452 -15.87 15.72 -8.44
CA ALA A 452 -15.05 16.93 -8.58
C ALA A 452 -15.93 18.19 -8.59
N SER A 453 -17.10 18.12 -9.20
CA SER A 453 -18.10 19.21 -9.19
C SER A 453 -18.57 19.62 -7.78
N ASP A 454 -18.51 18.71 -6.79
CA ASP A 454 -18.90 19.00 -5.41
C ASP A 454 -17.93 19.94 -4.68
N PHE A 455 -16.69 20.07 -5.15
CA PHE A 455 -15.70 20.95 -4.52
C PHE A 455 -16.11 22.42 -4.58
N SER A 456 -17.04 22.78 -5.47
CA SER A 456 -17.69 24.09 -5.48
C SER A 456 -18.39 24.43 -4.15
N TYR A 457 -18.90 23.42 -3.43
CA TYR A 457 -19.57 23.57 -2.13
C TYR A 457 -18.63 23.63 -0.93
N ALA A 458 -17.34 23.32 -1.13
CA ALA A 458 -16.35 23.32 -0.05
C ALA A 458 -16.36 24.66 0.71
N LYS A 459 -16.44 24.58 2.03
CA LYS A 459 -16.29 25.74 2.92
C LYS A 459 -14.81 26.13 2.95
N ARG A 460 -14.47 27.20 3.69
CA ARG A 460 -13.06 27.53 3.95
C ARG A 460 -12.44 26.46 4.86
N VAL A 461 -11.99 25.36 4.26
CA VAL A 461 -11.40 24.21 4.97
C VAL A 461 -10.10 24.64 5.64
N ARG A 462 -10.07 24.54 6.97
CA ARG A 462 -8.86 24.73 7.76
C ARG A 462 -8.22 23.35 7.94
N CYS A 463 -7.17 23.05 7.16
CA CYS A 463 -6.42 21.79 7.22
C CYS A 463 -5.56 21.66 8.51
N ASN A 464 -6.24 21.65 9.65
CA ASN A 464 -5.67 21.54 10.99
C ASN A 464 -5.93 20.14 11.52
N PHE A 465 -4.85 19.47 11.94
CA PHE A 465 -4.92 18.16 12.56
C PHE A 465 -4.62 18.29 14.05
N ASN A 466 -5.17 17.38 14.85
CA ASN A 466 -4.89 17.32 16.28
C ASN A 466 -3.38 17.16 16.51
N LYS A 467 -2.81 18.10 17.28
CA LYS A 467 -1.40 18.05 17.69
C LYS A 467 -1.21 16.93 18.72
N ASN A 468 0.01 16.42 18.83
CA ASN A 468 0.42 15.45 19.84
C ASN A 468 -0.37 14.12 19.83
N THR A 469 -0.92 13.75 18.67
CA THR A 469 -1.47 12.42 18.49
C THR A 469 -0.32 11.41 18.44
N VAL A 470 -0.56 10.22 18.97
CA VAL A 470 0.44 9.15 19.06
C VAL A 470 -0.04 7.92 18.26
N PRO A 471 0.88 7.09 17.77
CA PRO A 471 0.51 5.78 17.20
C PRO A 471 -0.28 4.95 18.21
N PHE A 472 -1.13 4.07 17.70
CA PHE A 472 -1.71 3.00 18.52
C PHE A 472 -0.60 2.11 19.08
N LYS A 473 -0.90 1.41 20.17
CA LYS A 473 -0.11 0.25 20.57
C LYS A 473 -0.31 -0.90 19.56
N PRO A 474 0.64 -1.83 19.43
CA PRO A 474 0.51 -2.97 18.52
C PRO A 474 -0.79 -3.77 18.66
N PHE A 475 -1.25 -4.04 19.89
CA PHE A 475 -2.50 -4.78 20.12
C PHE A 475 -3.75 -3.96 19.78
N GLU A 476 -3.73 -2.65 20.05
CA GLU A 476 -4.80 -1.74 19.61
C GLU A 476 -4.94 -1.74 18.08
N GLN A 477 -3.82 -1.75 17.34
CA GLN A 477 -3.85 -1.89 15.88
C GLN A 477 -4.35 -3.25 15.42
N LEU A 478 -3.91 -4.35 16.05
CA LEU A 478 -4.33 -5.70 15.68
C LEU A 478 -5.85 -5.85 15.82
N VAL A 479 -6.41 -5.49 16.98
CA VAL A 479 -7.86 -5.44 17.22
C VAL A 479 -8.53 -4.55 16.18
N SER A 480 -7.92 -3.41 15.84
CA SER A 480 -8.49 -2.47 14.89
C SER A 480 -8.42 -2.86 13.41
N THR A 481 -7.75 -3.96 13.06
CA THR A 481 -7.49 -4.32 11.67
C THR A 481 -7.73 -5.79 11.33
N LEU A 482 -7.65 -6.69 12.30
CA LEU A 482 -7.89 -8.11 12.09
C LEU A 482 -9.39 -8.43 12.01
N PRO A 483 -9.79 -9.38 11.17
CA PRO A 483 -11.10 -10.03 11.25
C PRO A 483 -11.15 -11.06 12.39
N PRO A 484 -12.34 -11.55 12.80
CA PRO A 484 -12.49 -12.58 13.83
C PRO A 484 -11.62 -13.83 13.65
N ALA A 485 -11.41 -14.25 12.40
CA ALA A 485 -10.55 -15.40 12.07
C ALA A 485 -9.09 -15.21 12.53
N GLY A 486 -8.62 -13.97 12.66
CA GLY A 486 -7.29 -13.61 13.15
C GLY A 486 -7.19 -13.46 14.67
N SER A 487 -8.26 -13.68 15.44
CA SER A 487 -8.26 -13.55 16.91
C SER A 487 -7.17 -14.37 17.60
N HIS A 488 -6.81 -15.52 17.03
CA HIS A 488 -5.74 -16.40 17.52
C HIS A 488 -4.32 -15.80 17.44
N LEU A 489 -4.12 -14.68 16.74
CA LEU A 489 -2.84 -13.95 16.64
C LEU A 489 -2.60 -12.99 17.81
N LEU A 490 -3.63 -12.78 18.64
CA LEU A 490 -3.62 -11.93 19.83
C LEU A 490 -3.49 -12.77 21.11
N PRO A 491 -3.11 -12.16 22.25
CA PRO A 491 -3.33 -12.76 23.56
C PRO A 491 -4.78 -13.26 23.69
N LYS A 492 -4.99 -14.44 24.29
CA LYS A 492 -6.32 -15.08 24.33
C LYS A 492 -7.42 -14.14 24.84
N VAL A 493 -7.16 -13.44 25.95
CA VAL A 493 -8.10 -12.48 26.57
C VAL A 493 -8.47 -11.30 25.66
N ILE A 494 -7.55 -10.87 24.78
CA ILE A 494 -7.82 -9.83 23.79
C ILE A 494 -8.54 -10.42 22.57
N GLY A 495 -8.11 -11.58 22.09
CA GLY A 495 -8.75 -12.28 20.98
C GLY A 495 -10.23 -12.57 21.25
N ASP A 496 -10.58 -12.90 22.50
CA ASP A 496 -11.96 -13.14 22.94
C ASP A 496 -12.86 -11.92 22.74
N LEU A 497 -12.33 -10.68 22.82
CA LEU A 497 -13.09 -9.46 22.54
C LEU A 497 -13.60 -9.38 21.09
N MET A 498 -13.01 -10.12 20.16
CA MET A 498 -13.39 -10.11 18.74
C MET A 498 -14.46 -11.15 18.39
N ILE A 499 -14.72 -12.11 19.29
CA ILE A 499 -15.59 -13.26 19.02
C ILE A 499 -16.70 -13.42 20.06
N ASN A 500 -16.53 -12.92 21.28
CA ASN A 500 -17.53 -13.02 22.34
C ASN A 500 -18.73 -12.11 22.01
N PRO A 501 -19.96 -12.65 21.92
CA PRO A 501 -21.18 -11.86 21.67
C PRO A 501 -21.43 -10.75 22.70
N ASN A 502 -20.90 -10.90 23.92
CA ASN A 502 -21.03 -9.93 25.01
C ASN A 502 -19.89 -8.88 25.01
N SER A 503 -18.98 -8.92 24.04
CA SER A 503 -17.89 -7.95 23.95
C SER A 503 -18.43 -6.54 23.65
N PRO A 504 -17.92 -5.49 24.31
CA PRO A 504 -18.35 -4.12 24.08
C PRO A 504 -17.95 -3.57 22.71
N ILE A 505 -17.21 -4.33 21.89
CA ILE A 505 -16.75 -3.96 20.55
C ILE A 505 -17.13 -4.99 19.49
N ILE A 506 -18.05 -5.92 19.79
CA ILE A 506 -18.43 -7.00 18.88
C ILE A 506 -19.06 -6.51 17.57
N ASP A 507 -19.70 -5.34 17.59
CA ASP A 507 -20.31 -4.67 16.42
C ASP A 507 -19.29 -4.34 15.32
N TYR A 508 -18.01 -4.27 15.65
CA TYR A 508 -16.93 -4.06 14.67
C TYR A 508 -16.52 -5.32 13.91
N TYR A 509 -17.07 -6.48 14.25
CA TYR A 509 -16.66 -7.76 13.70
C TYR A 509 -17.82 -8.54 13.06
N PRO A 510 -18.45 -7.98 12.01
CA PRO A 510 -19.57 -8.65 11.36
C PRO A 510 -19.11 -9.96 10.68
N ASN A 511 -19.87 -11.04 10.86
CA ASN A 511 -19.62 -12.32 10.17
C ASN A 511 -19.83 -12.22 8.66
N ASN A 512 -20.76 -11.36 8.23
CA ASN A 512 -21.08 -11.10 6.82
C ASN A 512 -21.00 -9.60 6.55
N PHE A 513 -20.35 -9.23 5.45
CA PHE A 513 -20.23 -7.83 5.02
C PHE A 513 -20.33 -7.73 3.49
N LYS A 514 -20.81 -6.58 3.01
CA LYS A 514 -20.97 -6.30 1.58
C LYS A 514 -19.64 -5.86 0.97
N ILE A 515 -19.32 -6.40 -0.20
CA ILE A 515 -18.28 -5.89 -1.07
C ILE A 515 -18.99 -5.24 -2.25
N ASP A 516 -18.93 -3.92 -2.35
CA ASP A 516 -19.47 -3.19 -3.49
C ASP A 516 -18.42 -3.15 -4.61
N LEU A 517 -18.72 -3.77 -5.75
CA LEU A 517 -17.82 -3.75 -6.91
C LEU A 517 -17.55 -2.34 -7.42
N ASN A 518 -18.48 -1.39 -7.23
CA ASN A 518 -18.32 0.01 -7.61
C ASN A 518 -17.75 0.20 -9.03
N GLY A 519 -18.34 -0.52 -10.00
CA GLY A 519 -17.96 -0.49 -11.41
C GLY A 519 -16.66 -1.25 -11.76
N LYS A 520 -16.06 -1.98 -10.82
CA LYS A 520 -14.89 -2.84 -11.06
C LYS A 520 -15.32 -4.26 -11.44
N LYS A 521 -14.42 -4.96 -12.15
CA LYS A 521 -14.69 -6.29 -12.70
C LYS A 521 -14.56 -7.41 -11.66
N TYR A 522 -13.71 -7.22 -10.67
CA TYR A 522 -13.36 -8.26 -9.71
C TYR A 522 -13.56 -7.80 -8.27
N GLU A 523 -13.99 -8.69 -7.38
CA GLU A 523 -14.26 -8.38 -5.97
C GLU A 523 -13.04 -7.82 -5.21
N TRP A 524 -11.83 -8.27 -5.55
CA TRP A 524 -10.59 -7.76 -4.98
C TRP A 524 -10.32 -6.28 -5.33
N GLN A 525 -11.07 -5.71 -6.28
CA GLN A 525 -11.05 -4.28 -6.62
C GLN A 525 -12.20 -3.50 -5.98
N GLY A 526 -13.19 -4.19 -5.40
CA GLY A 526 -14.37 -3.60 -4.79
C GLY A 526 -14.10 -2.96 -3.43
N VAL A 527 -15.07 -2.17 -2.97
CA VAL A 527 -15.08 -1.45 -1.70
C VAL A 527 -15.68 -2.34 -0.62
N THR A 528 -14.90 -2.63 0.42
CA THR A 528 -15.35 -3.45 1.55
C THR A 528 -16.06 -2.57 2.59
N LEU A 529 -17.37 -2.78 2.75
CA LEU A 529 -18.21 -1.97 3.62
C LEU A 529 -18.20 -2.52 5.05
N LEU A 530 -17.33 -1.94 5.87
CA LEU A 530 -17.19 -2.24 7.30
C LEU A 530 -17.51 -1.00 8.15
N PRO A 531 -18.06 -1.18 9.36
CA PRO A 531 -18.23 -0.09 10.31
C PRO A 531 -16.86 0.49 10.69
N PHE A 532 -16.70 1.81 10.71
CA PHE A 532 -15.48 2.45 11.20
C PHE A 532 -15.34 2.22 12.71
N ILE A 533 -14.13 1.89 13.16
CA ILE A 533 -13.83 1.68 14.58
C ILE A 533 -13.71 3.02 15.31
N ASP A 534 -14.39 3.10 16.45
CA ASP A 534 -14.18 4.12 17.47
C ASP A 534 -12.96 3.76 18.32
N GLU A 535 -11.99 4.65 18.31
CA GLU A 535 -10.70 4.49 18.99
C GLU A 535 -10.85 4.37 20.51
N GLU A 536 -11.72 5.17 21.13
CA GLU A 536 -11.86 5.21 22.58
C GLU A 536 -12.55 3.95 23.10
N ARG A 537 -13.56 3.44 22.37
CA ARG A 537 -14.20 2.16 22.71
C ARG A 537 -13.21 0.99 22.66
N VAL A 538 -12.32 0.96 21.66
CA VAL A 538 -11.29 -0.09 21.56
C VAL A 538 -10.28 0.02 22.69
N LYS A 539 -9.79 1.23 23.00
CA LYS A 539 -8.85 1.45 24.10
C LYS A 539 -9.44 1.03 25.45
N GLN A 540 -10.67 1.42 25.74
CA GLN A 540 -11.37 1.04 26.98
C GLN A 540 -11.57 -0.47 27.08
N ALA A 541 -11.95 -1.14 25.97
CA ALA A 541 -12.11 -2.59 25.96
C ALA A 541 -10.79 -3.33 26.27
N LEU A 542 -9.65 -2.81 25.78
CA LEU A 542 -8.34 -3.39 26.03
C LEU A 542 -7.84 -3.12 27.46
N GLN A 543 -8.06 -1.92 27.99
CA GLN A 543 -7.71 -1.57 29.38
C GLN A 543 -8.33 -2.53 30.40
N ASN A 544 -9.55 -3.02 30.14
CA ASN A 544 -10.24 -3.96 31.04
C ASN A 544 -9.57 -5.34 31.13
N VAL A 545 -8.69 -5.69 30.19
CA VAL A 545 -7.99 -6.98 30.16
C VAL A 545 -6.47 -6.85 30.24
N ASP A 546 -5.93 -5.63 30.31
CA ASP A 546 -4.48 -5.36 30.33
C ASP A 546 -3.76 -6.06 31.50
N SER A 547 -4.41 -6.18 32.66
CA SER A 547 -3.85 -6.85 33.85
C SER A 547 -3.71 -8.36 33.71
N LEU A 548 -4.33 -8.96 32.69
CA LEU A 548 -4.30 -10.40 32.42
C LEU A 548 -3.21 -10.79 31.41
N LEU A 549 -2.46 -9.81 30.89
CA LEU A 549 -1.39 -10.05 29.93
C LEU A 549 -0.14 -10.58 30.62
N THR A 550 0.54 -11.53 29.98
CA THR A 550 1.86 -11.98 30.40
C THR A 550 2.92 -10.91 30.14
N GLU A 551 4.05 -10.96 30.86
CA GLU A 551 5.17 -10.04 30.62
C GLU A 551 5.66 -10.05 29.17
N SER A 552 5.67 -11.24 28.54
CA SER A 552 6.07 -11.39 27.14
C SER A 552 5.12 -10.67 26.18
N GLU A 553 3.82 -10.65 26.48
CA GLU A 553 2.81 -9.96 25.69
C GLU A 553 2.87 -8.45 25.92
N ILE A 554 3.07 -8.01 27.15
CA ILE A 554 3.29 -6.61 27.50
C ILE A 554 4.49 -6.07 26.71
N LYS A 555 5.62 -6.79 26.71
CA LYS A 555 6.84 -6.39 25.98
C LYS A 555 6.60 -6.25 24.48
N ARG A 556 5.79 -7.13 23.89
CA ARG A 556 5.42 -7.09 22.46
C ARG A 556 4.44 -5.95 22.12
N ASN A 557 3.81 -5.35 23.14
CA ASN A 557 2.85 -4.26 22.99
C ASN A 557 3.45 -2.86 23.25
N ILE A 558 4.79 -2.76 23.37
CA ILE A 558 5.51 -1.50 23.61
C ILE A 558 6.27 -1.10 22.34
N SER A 559 6.36 0.21 22.06
CA SER A 559 7.18 0.73 20.96
C SER A 559 8.67 0.54 21.24
N GLY A 560 9.41 0.11 20.22
CA GLY A 560 10.86 -0.04 20.27
C GLY A 560 11.61 1.11 19.62
N THR A 561 12.90 0.88 19.37
CA THR A 561 13.81 1.82 18.72
C THR A 561 14.58 1.13 17.61
N GLU A 562 15.12 1.91 16.68
CA GLU A 562 15.95 1.39 15.60
C GLU A 562 17.29 0.89 16.15
N ILE A 563 17.81 -0.19 15.55
CA ILE A 563 19.10 -0.76 15.94
C ILE A 563 20.10 -0.50 14.81
N ILE A 564 21.23 0.13 15.16
CA ILE A 564 22.34 0.40 14.26
C ILE A 564 23.43 -0.65 14.50
N TYR A 565 23.95 -1.21 13.41
CA TYR A 565 25.06 -2.15 13.42
C TYR A 565 26.21 -1.58 12.62
N THR A 566 27.39 -1.59 13.24
CA THR A 566 28.67 -1.20 12.64
C THR A 566 29.70 -2.28 12.94
N PHE A 567 30.68 -2.44 12.05
CA PHE A 567 31.85 -3.30 12.29
C PHE A 567 32.91 -2.55 13.08
#